data_AF-A0A1C2GRS4-F1
#
_entry.id   AF-A0A1C2GRS4-F1
#
_cell.length_a   1.000
_cell.length_b   1.000
_cell.length_c   1.000
_cell.angle_alpha   90.00
_cell.angle_beta   90.00
_cell.angle_gamma   90.00
#
_symmetry.space_group_name_H-M   'P 1'
#
loop_
_entity.id
_entity.type
_entity.pdbx_description
1 polymer ?
#
loop_
_entity_poly.entity_id
_entity_poly.type
_entity_poly.pdbx_seq_one_letter_code
_entity_poly.pdbx_strand_id
1 'polypeptide(L)'
;MKKLIIPILLLMACNTNHDGRYTNHTQGQFSITDDTLEVRDTLIIEHTGFQRIRNGVTRPKEYKTKQLFELHPQFNGNQLILNNTTYEKL
;
A
#
# COMPACT_ATOMS: atom_id res chain seq x y z
N MET A 1 -7.77 15.29 -53.14
CA MET A 1 -7.67 13.98 -52.45
C MET A 1 -7.16 14.23 -51.03
N LYS A 2 -8.04 14.31 -50.03
CA LYS A 2 -7.67 14.60 -48.63
C LYS A 2 -7.31 13.27 -47.95
N LYS A 3 -6.04 13.09 -47.60
CA LYS A 3 -5.56 11.92 -46.85
C LYS A 3 -5.94 12.13 -45.38
N LEU A 4 -6.84 11.29 -44.87
CA LEU A 4 -7.21 11.23 -43.46
C LEU A 4 -6.10 10.49 -42.71
N ILE A 5 -5.33 11.19 -41.88
CA ILE A 5 -4.38 10.56 -40.95
C ILE A 5 -5.18 10.30 -39.67
N ILE A 6 -5.55 9.04 -39.43
CA ILE A 6 -6.12 8.60 -38.16
C ILE A 6 -4.94 8.27 -37.25
N PRO A 7 -4.72 8.98 -36.13
CA PRO A 7 -3.67 8.61 -35.20
C PRO A 7 -4.11 7.34 -34.46
N ILE A 8 -3.35 6.27 -34.65
CA ILE A 8 -3.37 5.05 -33.84
C ILE A 8 -2.92 5.47 -32.44
N LEU A 9 -3.87 5.73 -31.55
CA LEU A 9 -3.63 6.18 -30.19
C LEU A 9 -4.51 5.36 -29.25
N LEU A 10 -4.35 4.04 -29.30
CA LEU A 10 -5.01 3.12 -28.39
C LEU A 10 -4.12 1.92 -28.15
N LEU A 11 -4.07 1.51 -26.88
CA LEU A 11 -3.50 0.27 -26.34
C LEU A 11 -2.03 0.32 -25.88
N MET A 12 -1.69 1.31 -25.05
CA MET A 12 -0.88 0.98 -23.86
C MET A 12 -1.80 0.87 -22.66
N ALA A 13 -2.68 -0.13 -22.67
CA ALA A 13 -3.28 -0.62 -21.44
C ALA A 13 -2.15 -1.35 -20.69
N CYS A 14 -1.39 -0.60 -19.89
CA CYS A 14 -0.43 -1.18 -18.96
C CYS A 14 -1.20 -2.10 -18.02
N ASN A 15 -0.95 -3.41 -18.11
CA ASN A 15 -1.34 -4.36 -17.09
C ASN A 15 -0.38 -4.18 -15.91
N THR A 16 -0.61 -3.16 -15.08
CA THR A 16 0.19 -2.94 -13.89
C THR A 16 -0.23 -3.97 -12.86
N ASN A 17 0.54 -5.06 -12.77
CA ASN A 17 0.44 -5.97 -11.64
C ASN A 17 0.85 -5.21 -10.37
N HIS A 18 -0.13 -4.96 -9.51
CA HIS A 18 0.04 -4.24 -8.25
C HIS A 18 0.24 -5.19 -7.06
N ASP A 19 0.36 -6.48 -7.30
CA ASP A 19 0.67 -7.45 -6.26
C ASP A 19 2.01 -7.17 -5.61
N GLY A 20 2.07 -7.47 -4.33
CA GLY A 20 3.30 -7.37 -3.56
C GLY A 20 3.05 -6.96 -2.13
N ARG A 21 4.16 -6.67 -1.47
CA ARG A 21 4.16 -6.27 -0.07
C ARG A 21 4.45 -4.79 0.02
N TYR A 22 3.61 -4.09 0.74
CA TYR A 22 3.71 -2.66 0.99
C TYR A 22 3.86 -2.43 2.48
N THR A 23 4.64 -1.42 2.87
CA THR A 23 4.90 -1.11 4.27
C THR A 23 4.67 0.36 4.57
N ASN A 24 4.18 0.64 5.77
CA ASN A 24 4.23 1.96 6.36
C ASN A 24 4.96 1.85 7.70
N HIS A 25 5.93 2.73 7.92
CA HIS A 25 6.63 2.84 9.18
C HIS A 25 6.44 4.26 9.73
N THR A 26 5.95 4.35 10.95
CA THR A 26 5.79 5.62 11.65
C THR A 26 6.34 5.51 13.06
N GLN A 27 7.31 6.36 13.41
CA GLN A 27 7.87 6.44 14.75
C GLN A 27 7.56 7.81 15.37
N GLY A 28 6.91 7.78 16.52
CA GLY A 28 6.67 8.95 17.35
C GLY A 28 7.44 8.89 18.67
N GLN A 29 7.24 9.92 19.51
CA GLN A 29 7.87 10.00 20.83
C GLN A 29 7.42 8.89 21.80
N PHE A 30 6.20 8.36 21.61
CA PHE A 30 5.55 7.43 22.54
C PHE A 30 5.25 6.06 21.94
N SER A 31 5.48 5.87 20.64
CA SER A 31 5.17 4.63 19.96
C SER A 31 5.87 4.48 18.62
N ILE A 32 6.01 3.23 18.19
CA ILE A 32 6.41 2.84 16.83
C ILE A 32 5.24 2.04 16.25
N THR A 33 4.85 2.38 15.03
CA THR A 33 3.85 1.66 14.25
C THR A 33 4.50 1.13 12.97
N ASP A 34 4.32 -0.15 12.72
CA ASP A 34 4.80 -0.86 11.54
C ASP A 34 3.62 -1.59 10.90
N ASP A 35 3.11 -1.06 9.80
CA ASP A 35 2.01 -1.67 9.08
C ASP A 35 2.53 -2.30 7.80
N THR A 36 2.08 -3.52 7.51
CA THR A 36 2.34 -4.21 6.25
C THR A 36 1.02 -4.52 5.57
N LEU A 37 0.92 -4.21 4.29
CA LEU A 37 -0.13 -4.73 3.41
C LEU A 37 0.46 -5.78 2.48
N GLU A 38 -0.21 -6.90 2.34
CA GLU A 38 0.04 -7.88 1.29
C GLU A 38 -1.13 -7.85 0.30
N VAL A 39 -0.82 -7.45 -0.94
CA VAL A 39 -1.78 -7.35 -2.03
C VAL A 39 -1.60 -8.55 -2.96
N ARG A 40 -2.69 -9.28 -3.18
CA ARG A 40 -2.76 -10.41 -4.11
C ARG A 40 -4.08 -10.35 -4.88
N ASP A 41 -4.04 -9.98 -6.15
CA ASP A 41 -5.21 -9.74 -6.99
C ASP A 41 -6.22 -8.77 -6.33
N THR A 42 -7.33 -9.30 -5.81
CA THR A 42 -8.39 -8.53 -5.13
C THR A 42 -8.34 -8.62 -3.61
N LEU A 43 -7.40 -9.38 -3.05
CA LEU A 43 -7.24 -9.59 -1.62
C LEU A 43 -6.16 -8.68 -1.06
N ILE A 44 -6.49 -7.96 0.01
CA ILE A 44 -5.53 -7.21 0.82
C ILE A 44 -5.50 -7.80 2.22
N ILE A 45 -4.33 -8.26 2.64
CA ILE A 45 -4.08 -8.69 4.02
C ILE A 45 -3.31 -7.59 4.72
N GLU A 46 -3.89 -7.04 5.77
CA GLU A 46 -3.31 -6.00 6.60
C GLU A 46 -2.71 -6.62 7.88
N HIS A 47 -1.45 -6.33 8.14
CA HIS A 47 -0.76 -6.63 9.39
C HIS A 47 -0.37 -5.31 10.05
N THR A 48 -1.09 -4.93 11.10
CA THR A 48 -0.80 -3.74 11.90
C THR A 48 0.08 -4.13 13.08
N GLY A 49 1.23 -3.48 13.22
CA GLY A 49 2.17 -3.69 14.30
C GLY A 49 2.34 -2.45 15.14
N PHE A 50 2.24 -2.56 16.46
CA PHE A 50 2.35 -1.43 17.37
C PHE A 50 3.26 -1.73 18.56
N GLN A 51 4.17 -0.80 18.86
CA GLN A 51 5.05 -0.85 20.03
C GLN A 51 4.92 0.45 20.81
N ARG A 52 4.73 0.35 22.13
CA ARG A 52 4.75 1.52 23.03
C ARG A 52 6.18 1.84 23.43
N ILE A 53 6.51 3.13 23.51
CA ILE A 53 7.74 3.63 24.13
C ILE A 53 7.37 4.24 25.48
N ARG A 54 8.00 3.76 26.57
CA ARG A 54 7.85 4.33 27.91
C ARG A 54 9.21 4.53 28.53
N ASN A 55 9.50 5.76 28.97
CA ASN A 55 10.79 6.15 29.56
C ASN A 55 11.98 5.78 28.66
N GLY A 56 11.84 5.99 27.34
CA GLY A 56 12.86 5.62 26.35
C GLY A 56 12.99 4.12 26.05
N VAL A 57 12.18 3.28 26.70
CA VAL A 57 12.22 1.82 26.51
C VAL A 57 11.05 1.37 25.63
N THR A 58 11.39 0.72 24.52
CA THR A 58 10.42 0.08 23.63
C THR A 58 9.85 -1.18 24.27
N ARG A 59 8.52 -1.29 24.27
CA ARG A 59 7.78 -2.44 24.78
C ARG A 59 7.57 -3.49 23.68
N PRO A 60 7.25 -4.74 24.05
CA PRO A 60 6.95 -5.78 23.08
C PRO A 60 5.91 -5.33 22.04
N LYS A 61 6.07 -5.82 20.82
CA LYS A 61 5.19 -5.50 19.71
C LYS A 61 3.89 -6.26 19.83
N GLU A 62 2.78 -5.53 19.68
CA GLU A 62 1.45 -6.08 19.53
C GLU A 62 1.12 -6.12 18.04
N TYR A 63 0.61 -7.26 17.55
CA TYR A 63 0.24 -7.43 16.15
C TYR A 63 -1.24 -7.72 16.01
N LYS A 64 -1.85 -7.15 14.98
CA LYS A 64 -3.19 -7.48 14.53
C LYS A 64 -3.15 -7.79 13.05
N THR A 65 -3.84 -8.86 12.64
CA THR A 65 -4.01 -9.21 11.23
C THR A 65 -5.47 -9.08 10.86
N LYS A 66 -5.75 -8.49 9.70
CA LYS A 66 -7.10 -8.32 9.16
C LYS A 66 -7.08 -8.59 7.66
N GLN A 67 -8.07 -9.33 7.18
CA GLN A 67 -8.34 -9.43 5.75
C GLN A 67 -9.33 -8.34 5.35
N LEU A 68 -9.07 -7.68 4.25
CA LEU A 68 -9.88 -6.59 3.74
C LEU A 68 -10.41 -6.99 2.36
N PHE A 69 -11.73 -6.88 2.21
CA PHE A 69 -12.46 -7.13 0.97
C PHE A 69 -13.07 -5.82 0.50
N GLU A 70 -13.32 -5.69 -0.81
CA GLU A 70 -14.05 -4.56 -1.42
C GLU A 70 -13.42 -3.18 -1.17
N LEU A 71 -12.10 -3.12 -1.07
CA LEU A 71 -11.37 -1.86 -0.98
C LEU A 71 -11.07 -1.27 -2.36
N HIS A 72 -10.90 0.05 -2.37
CA HIS A 72 -10.49 0.81 -3.54
C HIS A 72 -9.11 1.43 -3.28
N PRO A 73 -8.03 0.63 -3.18
CA PRO A 73 -6.68 1.18 -3.04
C PRO A 73 -6.32 2.00 -4.28
N GLN A 74 -5.60 3.10 -4.08
CA GLN A 74 -5.04 3.88 -5.18
C GLN A 74 -3.56 3.54 -5.32
N PHE A 75 -3.13 3.21 -6.54
CA PHE A 75 -1.74 2.90 -6.83
C PHE A 75 -1.07 4.06 -7.57
N ASN A 76 0.13 4.45 -7.13
CA ASN A 76 0.94 5.45 -7.79
C ASN A 76 2.40 4.98 -7.84
N GLY A 77 2.78 4.30 -8.93
CA GLY A 77 4.09 3.66 -9.05
C GLY A 77 4.31 2.62 -7.95
N ASN A 78 5.27 2.89 -7.05
CA ASN A 78 5.60 2.02 -5.92
C ASN A 78 4.77 2.32 -4.66
N GLN A 79 3.84 3.27 -4.73
CA GLN A 79 2.99 3.63 -3.60
C GLN A 79 1.61 2.99 -3.71
N LEU A 80 1.07 2.61 -2.56
CA LEU A 80 -0.31 2.22 -2.35
C LEU A 80 -0.93 3.16 -1.33
N ILE A 81 -2.03 3.81 -1.67
CA ILE A 81 -2.79 4.68 -0.75
C ILE A 81 -4.08 3.97 -0.37
N LEU A 82 -4.27 3.76 0.93
CA LEU A 82 -5.46 3.13 1.50
C LEU A 82 -5.88 3.88 2.76
N ASN A 83 -7.15 4.30 2.84
CA ASN A 83 -7.70 5.03 3.99
C ASN A 83 -6.87 6.26 4.42
N ASN A 84 -6.35 7.02 3.45
CA ASN A 84 -5.45 8.16 3.65
C ASN A 84 -4.07 7.83 4.23
N THR A 85 -3.71 6.55 4.31
CA THR A 85 -2.35 6.11 4.65
C THR A 85 -1.62 5.70 3.37
N THR A 86 -0.39 6.20 3.21
CA THR A 86 0.50 5.83 2.11
C THR A 86 1.43 4.72 2.55
N TYR A 87 1.52 3.67 1.74
CA TYR A 87 2.42 2.55 1.91
C TYR A 87 3.39 2.49 0.74
N GLU A 88 4.64 2.14 1.01
CA GLU A 88 5.69 1.97 0.01
C GLU A 88 5.89 0.49 -0.29
N LYS A 89 6.03 0.14 -1.57
CA LYS A 89 6.32 -1.22 -2.01
C LYS A 89 7.74 -1.62 -1.57
N LEU A 90 7.87 -2.82 -1.00
CA LEU A 90 9.17 -3.43 -0.64
C LEU A 90 9.94 -3.92 -1.86
#